data_AF-A0A7C5A6H1-F1
#
_entry.id   AF-A0A7C5A6H1-F1
#
_cell.length_a   1.000
_cell.length_b   1.000
_cell.length_c   1.000
_cell.angle_alpha   90.00
_cell.angle_beta   90.00
_cell.angle_gamma   90.00
#
_symmetry.space_group_name_H-M   'P 1'
#
loop_
_entity.id
_entity.type
_entity.pdbx_description
1 polymer ?
#
loop_
_entity_poly.entity_id
_entity_poly.type
_entity_poly.pdbx_seq_one_letter_code
_entity_poly.pdbx_strand_id
1 'polypeptide(L)'
;MKRTFDRRIYTWPAFRLAVRQVFGQMDDLKRAARGGRVDKRFAEELMLAVTRVNGCRYCAYGHTRAALAMGVPEDELQRLLAGDLGSFPPHEAVGLAFAQHYAESQGQVDPSAWQRLVE
;
A
#
# COMPACT_ATOMS: atom_id res chain seq x y z
N MET A 1 0.65 0.99 24.52
CA MET A 1 -0.77 0.81 24.16
C MET A 1 -0.83 0.57 22.65
N LYS A 2 -1.15 -0.64 22.20
CA LYS A 2 -1.26 -0.94 20.75
C LYS A 2 -2.41 -0.08 20.20
N ARG A 3 -2.11 0.94 19.38
CA ARG A 3 -3.14 1.69 18.67
C ARG A 3 -3.72 0.72 17.64
N THR A 4 -4.89 0.19 17.91
CA THR A 4 -5.67 -0.57 16.92
C THR A 4 -5.92 0.37 15.74
N PHE A 5 -5.50 -0.05 14.55
CA PHE A 5 -5.78 0.68 13.32
C PHE A 5 -7.29 0.65 13.06
N ASP A 6 -7.98 1.72 13.43
CA ASP A 6 -9.44 1.81 13.34
C ASP A 6 -9.85 2.95 12.39
N ARG A 7 -9.29 2.98 11.18
CA ARG A 7 -9.70 3.95 10.15
C ARG A 7 -10.75 3.34 9.23
N ARG A 8 -11.96 3.15 9.75
CA ARG A 8 -13.17 2.99 8.93
C ARG A 8 -13.95 4.30 8.74
N ILE A 9 -13.56 5.39 9.42
CA ILE A 9 -14.31 6.65 9.41
C ILE A 9 -13.36 7.84 9.23
N TYR A 10 -13.53 8.58 8.12
CA TYR A 10 -12.88 9.88 7.92
C TYR A 10 -13.64 10.96 8.71
N THR A 11 -12.95 11.62 9.64
CA THR A 11 -13.46 12.86 10.24
C THR A 11 -13.24 14.02 9.25
N TRP A 12 -14.04 15.08 9.34
CA TRP A 12 -13.87 16.28 8.50
C TRP A 12 -12.45 16.88 8.56
N PRO A 13 -11.80 17.01 9.73
CA PRO A 13 -10.40 17.46 9.78
C PRO A 13 -9.44 16.52 9.07
N ALA A 14 -9.57 15.20 9.27
CA ALA A 14 -8.73 14.20 8.63
C ALA A 14 -8.92 14.20 7.10
N PHE A 15 -10.16 14.37 6.63
CA PHE A 15 -10.48 14.46 5.21
C PHE A 15 -9.84 15.70 4.57
N ARG A 16 -9.99 16.88 5.19
CA ARG A 16 -9.37 18.11 4.68
C ARG A 16 -7.84 18.02 4.65
N LEU A 17 -7.23 17.40 5.65
CA LEU A 17 -5.79 17.16 5.66
C LEU A 17 -5.36 16.25 4.51
N ALA A 18 -6.03 15.11 4.33
CA ALA A 18 -5.73 14.16 3.26
C ALA A 18 -5.88 14.80 1.87
N VAL A 19 -6.95 15.57 1.65
CA VAL A 19 -7.15 16.32 0.39
C VAL A 19 -6.01 17.31 0.14
N ARG A 20 -5.62 18.09 1.15
CA ARG A 20 -4.48 19.02 1.03
C ARG A 20 -3.16 18.30 0.73
N GLN A 21 -2.91 17.16 1.37
CA GLN A 21 -1.72 16.34 1.11
C GLN A 21 -1.69 15.81 -0.32
N VAL A 22 -2.81 15.28 -0.81
CA VAL A 22 -2.92 14.79 -2.20
C VAL A 22 -2.63 15.91 -3.20
N PHE A 23 -3.23 17.09 -3.02
CA PHE A 23 -2.96 18.22 -3.92
C PHE A 23 -1.52 18.73 -3.79
N GLY A 24 -0.98 18.82 -2.58
CA GLY A 24 0.39 19.26 -2.34
C GLY A 24 1.46 18.30 -2.85
N GLN A 25 1.15 17.01 -2.97
CA GLN A 25 2.08 15.95 -3.41
C GLN A 25 1.76 15.43 -4.82
N MET A 26 0.90 16.12 -5.57
CA MET A 26 0.42 15.65 -6.87
C MET A 26 1.56 15.43 -7.87
N ASP A 27 2.58 16.28 -7.86
CA ASP A 27 3.72 16.14 -8.77
C ASP A 27 4.62 14.97 -8.37
N ASP A 28 4.83 14.74 -7.08
CA ASP A 28 5.57 13.57 -6.59
C ASP A 28 4.85 12.27 -6.92
N LEU A 29 3.51 12.24 -6.80
CA LEU A 29 2.69 11.10 -7.21
C LEU A 29 2.86 10.80 -8.71
N LYS A 30 2.78 11.83 -9.56
CA LYS A 30 3.02 11.67 -11.02
C LYS A 30 4.43 11.19 -11.31
N ARG A 31 5.44 11.72 -10.63
CA ARG A 31 6.84 11.32 -10.79
C ARG A 31 7.07 9.89 -10.33
N ALA A 32 6.45 9.46 -9.24
CA ALA A 32 6.51 8.08 -8.76
C ALA A 32 5.90 7.13 -9.79
N ALA A 33 4.69 7.42 -10.27
CA ALA A 33 3.98 6.60 -11.25
C ALA A 33 4.70 6.51 -12.61
N ARG A 34 5.40 7.57 -13.03
CA ARG A 34 6.12 7.63 -14.32
C ARG A 34 7.60 7.25 -14.23
N GLY A 35 8.15 7.19 -13.01
CA GLY A 35 9.59 7.09 -12.80
C GLY A 35 10.17 5.70 -13.04
N GLY A 36 9.33 4.66 -13.15
CA GLY A 36 9.77 3.28 -13.42
C GLY A 36 10.70 2.66 -12.37
N ARG A 37 10.83 3.29 -11.19
CA ARG A 37 11.68 2.83 -10.09
C ARG A 37 11.14 1.58 -9.39
N VAL A 38 9.84 1.34 -9.54
CA VAL A 38 9.12 0.18 -9.05
C VAL A 38 8.40 -0.40 -10.25
N ASP A 39 8.52 -1.72 -10.44
CA ASP A 39 7.78 -2.40 -11.50
C ASP A 39 6.26 -2.18 -11.32
N LYS A 40 5.52 -2.07 -12.42
CA LYS A 40 4.09 -1.75 -12.37
C LYS A 40 3.29 -2.85 -11.68
N ARG A 41 3.65 -4.13 -11.90
CA ARG A 41 3.01 -5.27 -11.26
C ARG A 41 3.19 -5.16 -9.74
N PHE A 42 4.44 -4.98 -9.30
CA PHE A 42 4.75 -4.85 -7.88
C PHE A 42 4.10 -3.60 -7.27
N ALA A 43 3.98 -2.50 -8.02
CA ALA A 43 3.26 -1.32 -7.55
C ALA A 43 1.78 -1.60 -7.25
N GLU A 44 1.10 -2.41 -8.06
CA GLU A 44 -0.30 -2.82 -7.79
C GLU A 44 -0.39 -3.75 -6.58
N GLU A 45 0.57 -4.64 -6.37
CA GLU A 45 0.63 -5.52 -5.20
C GLU A 45 0.85 -4.72 -3.90
N LEU A 46 1.73 -3.71 -3.92
CA LEU A 46 1.90 -2.74 -2.83
C LEU A 46 0.59 -1.99 -2.55
N MET A 47 -0.11 -1.55 -3.60
CA MET A 47 -1.40 -0.87 -3.46
C MET A 47 -2.49 -1.80 -2.89
N LEU A 48 -2.46 -3.10 -3.21
CA LEU A 48 -3.36 -4.10 -2.62
C LEU A 48 -3.05 -4.33 -1.13
N ALA A 49 -1.78 -4.38 -0.73
CA ALA A 49 -1.39 -4.46 0.68
C ALA A 49 -1.90 -3.23 1.47
N VAL A 50 -1.72 -2.02 0.94
CA VAL A 50 -2.26 -0.77 1.52
C VAL A 50 -3.80 -0.79 1.56
N THR A 51 -4.44 -1.26 0.49
CA THR A 51 -5.89 -1.32 0.37
C THR A 51 -6.51 -2.27 1.38
N ARG A 52 -5.88 -3.41 1.63
CA ARG A 52 -6.31 -4.37 2.66
C ARG A 52 -6.35 -3.70 4.03
N VAL A 53 -5.31 -2.96 4.39
CA VAL A 53 -5.27 -2.20 5.66
C VAL A 53 -6.41 -1.18 5.70
N ASN A 54 -6.56 -0.37 4.64
CA ASN A 54 -7.55 0.71 4.58
C ASN A 54 -9.01 0.22 4.42
N GLY A 55 -9.23 -1.05 4.04
CA GLY A 55 -10.57 -1.60 3.84
C GLY A 55 -11.39 -0.92 2.73
N CYS A 56 -10.74 -0.32 1.73
CA CYS A 56 -11.43 0.43 0.68
C CYS A 56 -11.94 -0.49 -0.43
N ARG A 57 -13.26 -0.69 -0.51
CA ARG A 57 -13.91 -1.54 -1.53
C ARG A 57 -13.60 -1.12 -2.98
N TYR A 58 -13.55 0.19 -3.26
CA TYR A 58 -13.31 0.69 -4.62
C TYR A 58 -11.85 0.50 -5.05
N CYS A 59 -10.91 0.78 -4.14
CA CYS A 59 -9.49 0.53 -4.37
C CYS A 59 -9.25 -0.97 -4.55
N ALA A 60 -9.90 -1.82 -3.75
CA ALA A 60 -9.75 -3.27 -3.87
C ALA A 60 -10.15 -3.74 -5.26
N TYR A 61 -11.34 -3.35 -5.73
CA TYR A 61 -11.78 -3.67 -7.07
C TYR A 61 -10.83 -3.11 -8.16
N GLY A 62 -10.45 -1.83 -8.04
CA GLY A 62 -9.62 -1.15 -9.03
C GLY A 62 -8.22 -1.75 -9.18
N HIS A 63 -7.52 -1.93 -8.06
CA HIS A 63 -6.15 -2.47 -8.03
C HIS A 63 -6.12 -3.98 -8.33
N THR A 64 -7.11 -4.76 -7.86
CA THR A 64 -7.20 -6.19 -8.25
C THR A 64 -7.36 -6.31 -9.77
N ARG A 65 -8.22 -5.49 -10.39
CA ARG A 65 -8.39 -5.50 -11.85
C ARG A 65 -7.12 -5.08 -12.59
N ALA A 66 -6.39 -4.09 -12.08
CA ALA A 66 -5.13 -3.65 -12.65
C ALA A 66 -4.05 -4.73 -12.56
N ALA A 67 -3.90 -5.36 -11.39
CA ALA A 67 -2.97 -6.45 -11.15
C ALA A 67 -3.24 -7.67 -12.05
N LEU A 68 -4.51 -8.06 -12.21
CA LEU A 68 -4.90 -9.11 -13.16
C LEU A 68 -4.51 -8.78 -14.61
N ALA A 69 -4.70 -7.53 -15.03
CA ALA A 69 -4.30 -7.07 -16.36
C ALA A 69 -2.76 -7.07 -16.56
N MET A 70 -2.00 -7.08 -15.47
CA MET A 70 -0.54 -7.21 -15.48
C MET A 70 -0.05 -8.66 -15.31
N GLY A 71 -0.98 -9.63 -15.28
CA GLY A 71 -0.65 -11.06 -15.19
C GLY A 71 -0.30 -11.55 -13.79
N VAL A 72 -0.73 -10.84 -12.74
CA VAL A 72 -0.64 -11.36 -11.36
C VAL A 72 -1.57 -12.57 -11.22
N PRO A 73 -1.06 -13.74 -10.80
CA PRO A 73 -1.87 -14.92 -10.58
C PRO A 73 -2.97 -14.69 -9.54
N GLU A 74 -4.14 -15.31 -9.72
CA GLU A 74 -5.27 -15.13 -8.81
C GLU A 74 -4.95 -15.61 -7.39
N ASP A 75 -4.21 -16.72 -7.24
CA ASP A 75 -3.78 -17.25 -5.95
C ASP A 75 -2.87 -16.26 -5.20
N GLU A 76 -2.02 -15.54 -5.93
CA GLU A 76 -1.16 -14.50 -5.38
C GLU A 76 -1.97 -13.30 -4.86
N LEU A 77 -2.99 -12.87 -5.62
CA LEU A 77 -3.93 -11.84 -5.20
C LEU A 77 -4.72 -12.25 -3.95
N GLN A 78 -5.16 -13.51 -3.88
CA GLN A 78 -5.84 -14.03 -2.69
C GLN A 78 -4.92 -14.02 -1.47
N ARG A 79 -3.64 -14.39 -1.61
CA ARG A 79 -2.65 -14.33 -0.51
C ARG A 79 -2.39 -12.91 -0.04
N LEU A 80 -2.21 -11.95 -0.97
CA LEU A 80 -2.09 -10.51 -0.64
C LEU A 80 -3.31 -10.00 0.13
N LEU A 81 -4.50 -10.28 -0.41
CA LEU A 81 -5.76 -9.86 0.21
C LEU A 81 -6.06 -10.60 1.51
N ALA A 82 -5.45 -11.76 1.75
CA ALA A 82 -5.46 -12.49 3.02
C ALA A 82 -4.37 -12.04 4.00
N GLY A 83 -3.41 -11.22 3.55
CA GLY A 83 -2.28 -10.72 4.35
C GLY A 83 -1.20 -11.76 4.60
N ASP A 84 -1.17 -12.81 3.79
CA ASP A 84 -0.11 -13.81 3.82
C ASP A 84 1.09 -13.32 2.99
N LEU A 85 1.93 -12.49 3.62
CA LEU A 85 3.13 -11.95 2.98
C LEU A 85 4.32 -12.91 3.04
N GLY A 86 4.26 -13.94 3.89
CA GLY A 86 5.36 -14.90 4.09
C GLY A 86 5.54 -15.87 2.92
N SER A 87 4.56 -15.98 2.05
CA SER A 87 4.59 -16.80 0.84
C SER A 87 5.17 -16.09 -0.39
N PHE A 88 5.51 -14.80 -0.26
CA PHE A 88 6.15 -14.01 -1.32
C PHE A 88 7.67 -14.15 -1.30
N PRO A 89 8.36 -13.94 -2.44
CA PRO A 89 9.81 -13.83 -2.48
C PRO A 89 10.33 -12.84 -1.42
N PRO A 90 11.47 -13.10 -0.74
CA PRO A 90 11.92 -12.28 0.38
C PRO A 90 12.03 -10.77 0.10
N HIS A 91 12.46 -10.40 -1.11
CA HIS A 91 12.60 -9.00 -1.51
C HIS A 91 11.24 -8.30 -1.70
N GLU A 92 10.24 -8.99 -2.24
CA GLU A 92 8.87 -8.49 -2.36
C GLU A 92 8.17 -8.45 -0.99
N ALA A 93 8.35 -9.49 -0.18
CA ALA A 93 7.74 -9.60 1.14
C ALA A 93 8.11 -8.42 2.06
N VAL A 94 9.37 -7.95 2.02
CA VAL A 94 9.82 -6.77 2.77
C VAL A 94 9.10 -5.51 2.28
N GLY A 95 8.99 -5.29 0.97
CA GLY A 95 8.27 -4.14 0.42
C GLY A 95 6.77 -4.16 0.74
N LEU A 96 6.14 -5.33 0.65
CA LEU A 96 4.73 -5.52 1.00
C LEU A 96 4.48 -5.30 2.49
N ALA A 97 5.35 -5.83 3.35
CA ALA A 97 5.26 -5.62 4.80
C ALA A 97 5.48 -4.14 5.15
N PHE A 98 6.39 -3.47 4.46
CA PHE A 98 6.59 -2.04 4.61
C PHE A 98 5.36 -1.24 4.18
N ALA A 99 4.73 -1.59 3.05
CA ALA A 99 3.52 -0.93 2.58
C ALA A 99 2.34 -1.11 3.57
N GLN A 100 2.20 -2.31 4.14
CA GLN A 100 1.26 -2.57 5.22
C GLN A 100 1.57 -1.69 6.44
N HIS A 101 2.82 -1.67 6.91
CA HIS A 101 3.24 -0.83 8.05
C HIS A 101 2.99 0.66 7.79
N TYR A 102 3.30 1.14 6.59
CA TYR A 102 3.07 2.53 6.19
C TYR A 102 1.59 2.91 6.31
N ALA A 103 0.70 2.03 5.84
CA ALA A 103 -0.74 2.23 5.96
C ALA A 103 -1.20 2.20 7.43
N GLU A 104 -0.78 1.20 8.21
CA GLU A 104 -1.14 1.05 9.63
C GLU A 104 -0.65 2.22 10.50
N SER A 105 0.55 2.71 10.20
CA SER A 105 1.21 3.81 10.93
C SER A 105 0.82 5.20 10.45
N GLN A 106 -0.04 5.32 9.44
CA GLN A 106 -0.44 6.61 8.86
C GLN A 106 0.76 7.41 8.33
N GLY A 107 1.72 6.71 7.73
CA GLY A 107 2.97 7.27 7.24
C GLY A 107 4.03 7.55 8.31
N GLN A 108 3.77 7.23 9.58
CA GLN A 108 4.76 7.33 10.67
C GLN A 108 5.60 6.05 10.71
N VAL A 109 6.51 5.94 9.74
CA VAL A 109 7.35 4.77 9.55
C VAL A 109 8.27 4.55 10.76
N ASP A 110 8.37 3.29 11.20
CA ASP A 110 9.31 2.89 12.25
C ASP A 110 10.74 2.91 11.67
N PRO A 111 11.74 3.50 12.34
CA PRO A 111 13.10 3.55 11.82
C PRO A 111 13.68 2.17 11.45
N SER A 112 13.34 1.12 12.21
CA SER A 112 13.77 -0.25 11.91
C SER A 112 13.09 -0.81 10.67
N ALA A 113 11.80 -0.49 10.44
CA ALA A 113 11.10 -0.87 9.22
C ALA A 113 11.68 -0.16 7.99
N TRP A 114 12.07 1.11 8.14
CA TRP A 114 12.76 1.85 7.08
C TRP A 114 14.13 1.25 6.77
N GLN A 115 14.92 0.98 7.80
CA GLN A 115 16.26 0.39 7.63
C GLN A 115 16.18 -0.95 6.90
N ARG A 116 15.24 -1.82 7.28
CA ARG A 116 15.02 -3.12 6.63
C ARG A 116 14.60 -3.02 5.17
N LEU A 117 13.98 -1.91 4.75
CA LEU A 117 13.59 -1.68 3.35
C LEU A 117 14.78 -1.25 2.48
N VAL A 118 15.75 -0.53 3.04
CA VAL A 118 16.86 0.08 2.28
C VAL A 118 18.13 -0.77 2.28
N GLU A 119 18.22 -1.78 3.14
CA GLU A 119 19.26 -2.82 3.15
C GLU A 119 19.10 -3.80 1.98
#